data_AF-T0IA81-F1
#
_entry.id   AF-T0IA81-F1
#
_cell.length_a   1.000
_cell.length_b   1.000
_cell.length_c   1.000
_cell.angle_alpha   90.00
_cell.angle_beta   90.00
_cell.angle_gamma   90.00
#
_symmetry.space_group_name_H-M   'P 1'
#
loop_
_entity.id
_entity.type
_entity.pdbx_description
1 polymer ?
#
loop_
_entity_poly.entity_id
_entity_poly.type
_entity_poly.pdbx_seq_one_letter_code
_entity_poly.pdbx_strand_id
1 'polypeptide(L)' 'MMAKLTPIESEFATTEEAEAYDAWLRSEIDASLADPRPSIPHDQVMAELRAIIAAKKSSQA' A
#
# COMPACT_ATOMS: atom_id res chain seq x y z
N MET A 1 -19.15 -12.16 -18.21
CA MET A 1 -18.00 -12.98 -18.68
C MET A 1 -16.76 -12.18 -18.32
N MET A 2 -15.93 -12.66 -17.40
CA MET A 2 -14.75 -11.92 -16.94
C MET A 2 -13.71 -11.90 -18.04
N ALA A 3 -13.32 -10.72 -18.50
CA ALA A 3 -12.27 -10.61 -19.50
C ALA A 3 -10.92 -10.94 -18.84
N LYS A 4 -10.21 -11.89 -19.45
CA LYS A 4 -8.82 -12.18 -19.08
C LYS A 4 -7.96 -11.06 -19.65
N LEU A 5 -7.17 -10.42 -18.80
CA LEU A 5 -6.26 -9.35 -19.20
C LEU A 5 -4.90 -9.93 -19.55
N THR A 6 -4.22 -9.35 -20.53
CA THR A 6 -2.84 -9.71 -20.83
C THR A 6 -1.88 -8.97 -19.89
N PRO A 7 -0.68 -9.51 -19.63
CA PRO A 7 0.30 -8.85 -18.74
C PRO A 7 0.76 -7.45 -19.19
N ILE A 8 0.52 -7.08 -20.46
CA ILE A 8 0.82 -5.73 -20.98
C ILE A 8 -0.30 -4.75 -20.61
N GLU A 9 -1.55 -5.21 -20.57
CA GLU A 9 -2.71 -4.38 -20.27
C GLU A 9 -2.89 -4.17 -18.77
N SER A 10 -2.59 -5.18 -17.96
CA SER A 10 -2.77 -5.14 -16.51
C SER A 10 -1.84 -6.11 -15.79
N GLU A 11 -1.49 -5.77 -14.56
CA GLU A 11 -0.84 -6.68 -13.61
C GLU A 11 -1.81 -7.74 -13.05
N PHE A 12 -3.12 -7.50 -13.14
CA PHE A 12 -4.16 -8.45 -12.74
C PHE A 12 -4.53 -9.37 -13.90
N ALA A 13 -4.82 -10.63 -13.59
CA ALA A 13 -5.16 -11.63 -14.61
C ALA A 13 -6.58 -11.44 -15.14
N THR A 14 -7.47 -10.80 -14.37
CA THR A 14 -8.88 -10.61 -14.72
C THR A 14 -9.35 -9.19 -14.42
N THR A 15 -10.39 -8.76 -15.13
CA THR A 15 -11.09 -7.49 -14.83
C THR A 15 -11.66 -7.47 -13.42
N GLU A 16 -12.18 -8.60 -12.92
CA GLU A 16 -12.75 -8.68 -11.57
C GLU A 16 -11.71 -8.42 -10.48
N GLU A 17 -10.52 -9.01 -10.59
CA GLU A 17 -9.41 -8.75 -9.65
C GLU A 17 -8.97 -7.28 -9.68
N ALA A 18 -8.89 -6.69 -10.88
CA ALA A 18 -8.53 -5.29 -11.05
C ALA A 18 -9.57 -4.34 -10.42
N GLU A 19 -10.86 -4.62 -10.64
CA GLU A 19 -11.97 -3.85 -10.06
C GLU A 19 -12.02 -3.99 -8.53
N ALA A 20 -11.79 -5.19 -8.01
CA ALA A 20 -11.73 -5.42 -6.57
C ALA A 20 -10.56 -4.66 -5.91
N TYR A 21 -9.39 -4.65 -6.56
CA TYR A 21 -8.24 -3.88 -6.08
C TYR A 21 -8.50 -2.38 -6.13
N ASP A 22 -9.06 -1.88 -7.22
CA ASP A 22 -9.39 -0.48 -7.42
C ASP A 22 -10.41 0.02 -6.37
N ALA A 23 -11.43 -0.78 -6.06
CA ALA A 23 -12.40 -0.47 -5.01
C ALA A 23 -11.74 -0.39 -3.61
N TRP A 24 -10.87 -1.35 -3.29
CA TRP A 24 -10.11 -1.33 -2.05
C TRP A 24 -9.16 -0.13 -1.97
N LEU A 25 -8.39 0.13 -3.02
CA LEU A 25 -7.42 1.22 -3.07
C LEU A 25 -8.10 2.58 -2.87
N ARG A 26 -9.26 2.81 -3.50
CA ARG A 26 -10.04 4.04 -3.27
C ARG A 26 -10.48 4.18 -1.82
N SER A 27 -10.93 3.10 -1.19
CA SER A 27 -11.29 3.11 0.23
C SER A 27 -10.10 3.46 1.13
N GLU A 28 -8.91 2.91 0.85
CA GLU A 28 -7.69 3.22 1.60
C GLU A 28 -7.25 4.68 1.39
N ILE A 29 -7.39 5.20 0.16
CA ILE A 29 -7.10 6.61 -0.16
C ILE A 29 -8.04 7.53 0.60
N ASP A 30 -9.35 7.26 0.57
CA ASP A 30 -10.35 8.07 1.26
C ASP A 30 -10.09 8.09 2.77
N ALA A 31 -9.78 6.93 3.36
CA ALA A 31 -9.40 6.83 4.77
C ALA A 31 -8.11 7.61 5.09
N SER A 32 -7.12 7.56 4.19
CA SER A 32 -5.86 8.30 4.35
C SER A 32 -6.03 9.81 4.24
N LEU A 33 -6.89 10.28 3.33
CA LEU A 33 -7.21 11.70 3.15
C LEU A 33 -8.06 12.25 4.31
N ALA A 34 -8.90 11.40 4.92
CA ALA A 34 -9.70 11.76 6.08
C ALA A 34 -8.88 11.84 7.39
N ASP A 35 -7.63 11.34 7.40
CA ASP A 35 -6.77 11.38 8.57
C ASP A 35 -6.38 12.84 8.92
N PRO A 36 -6.75 13.36 10.10
CA PRO A 36 -6.48 14.75 10.47
C PRO A 36 -5.02 14.99 10.89
N ARG A 37 -4.20 13.94 11.00
CA ARG A 37 -2.80 14.09 11.42
C ARG A 37 -2.01 14.83 10.33
N PRO A 38 -1.14 15.78 10.72
CA PRO A 38 -0.29 16.45 9.73
C PRO A 38 0.69 15.45 9.11
N SER A 39 1.05 15.68 7.85
CA SER A 39 2.13 14.92 7.21
C SER A 39 3.45 15.13 7.95
N ILE A 40 4.27 14.08 7.99
CA ILE A 40 5.61 14.13 8.57
C ILE A 40 6.68 14.30 7.49
N PRO A 41 7.82 14.96 7.79
CA PRO A 41 8.94 15.07 6.85
C PRO A 41 9.52 13.70 6.47
N HIS A 42 10.06 13.60 5.26
CA HIS A 42 10.71 12.37 4.77
C HIS A 42 11.76 11.80 5.75
N ASP A 43 12.62 12.68 6.30
CA ASP A 43 13.68 12.26 7.23
C ASP A 43 13.12 11.59 8.49
N GLN A 44 11.96 12.06 8.96
CA GLN A 44 11.28 11.47 10.10
C GLN A 44 10.75 10.07 9.77
N VAL A 45 10.09 9.89 8.61
CA VAL A 45 9.65 8.56 8.13
C VAL A 45 10.82 7.59 8.10
N MET A 46 11.96 8.02 7.55
CA MET A 46 13.13 7.17 7.43
C MET A 46 13.77 6.84 8.79
N ALA A 47 13.71 7.77 9.75
CA ALA A 47 14.17 7.50 11.12
C ALA A 47 13.30 6.46 11.84
N GLU A 48 11.98 6.60 11.74
CA GLU A 48 11.01 5.66 12.30
C GLU A 48 11.16 4.26 11.69
N LEU A 49 11.30 4.17 10.36
CA LEU A 49 11.52 2.90 9.66
C LEU A 49 12.82 2.20 10.11
N ARG A 50 13.92 2.95 10.24
CA ARG A 50 15.19 2.40 10.75
C ARG A 50 15.05 1.84 12.17
N ALA A 51 14.31 2.53 13.04
CA ALA A 51 14.06 2.07 14.39
C ALA A 51 13.26 0.75 14.43
N ILE A 52 12.22 0.63 13.60
CA ILE A 52 11.44 -0.61 13.47
C ILE A 52 12.33 -1.78 13.01
N ILE A 53 13.17 -1.56 12.00
CA ILE A 53 14.09 -2.59 11.49
C ILE A 53 15.10 -3.00 12.56
N ALA A 54 15.68 -2.04 13.28
CA ALA A 54 16.64 -2.32 14.35
C ALA A 54 15.99 -3.15 15.47
N ALA A 55 14.79 -2.78 15.91
CA ALA A 55 14.04 -3.50 16.94
C ALA A 55 13.76 -4.96 16.53
N LYS A 56 13.35 -5.19 15.27
CA LYS A 56 13.13 -6.55 14.75
C LYS A 56 14.41 -7.38 14.70
N LYS A 57 15.54 -6.77 14.35
CA LYS A 57 16.84 -7.45 14.31
C LYS A 57 17.33 -7.81 15.71
N SER A 58 17.17 -6.91 16.70
CA SER A 58 17.56 -7.20 18.08
C SER A 58 16.67 -8.23 18.76
N SER A 59 15.41 -8.39 18.34
CA SER A 59 14.51 -9.42 18.86
C SER A 59 14.71 -10.81 18.24
N GLN A 60 15.48 -10.90 17.15
CA GLN A 60 15.82 -12.16 16.49
C GLN A 60 17.21 -12.70 16.87
N ALA A 61 17.96 -11.95 17.68
CA ALA A 61 19.23 -12.36 18.29
C ALA A 61 18.97 -12.85 19.72
#